data_AF-A0A2J8L4R8-F1
#
_entry.id   AF-A0A2J8L4R8-F1
#
_cell.length_a   1.000
_cell.length_b   1.000
_cell.length_c   1.000
_cell.angle_alpha   90.00
_cell.angle_beta   90.00
_cell.angle_gamma   90.00
#
_symmetry.space_group_name_H-M   'P 1'
#
loop_
_entity.id
_entity.type
_entity.pdbx_description
1 polymer ?
#
loop_
_entity_poly.entity_id
_entity_poly.type
_entity_poly.pdbx_seq_one_letter_code
_entity_poly.pdbx_strand_id
1 'polypeptide(L)'
;MEGGGGIPLETLKEESQSRHVLPANFEVNSLQKSNWGFLLTGLVGGTLVAVYAVATPFVTPALRKVCLPFVPATTKQIENVVKMLRCRRGSLVDIGSGDGRIVSSAKTF
;
A
#
# COMPACT_ATOMS: atom_id res chain seq x y z
N MET A 1 -51.11 -63.58 -50.14
CA MET A 1 -51.99 -62.57 -49.52
C MET A 1 -51.20 -61.89 -48.42
N GLU A 2 -51.24 -60.57 -48.48
CA GLU A 2 -50.41 -59.58 -47.79
C GLU A 2 -50.66 -59.43 -46.28
N GLY A 3 -49.75 -58.71 -45.61
CA GLY A 3 -49.95 -58.07 -44.30
C GLY A 3 -49.09 -58.72 -43.20
N GLY A 4 -47.99 -58.16 -42.68
CA GLY A 4 -47.63 -56.76 -42.48
C GLY A 4 -48.07 -56.31 -41.08
N GLY A 5 -47.14 -56.18 -40.13
CA GLY A 5 -47.45 -55.60 -38.81
C GLY A 5 -46.42 -55.85 -37.70
N GLY A 6 -45.40 -54.99 -37.62
CA GLY A 6 -44.74 -54.45 -36.42
C GLY A 6 -44.38 -55.36 -35.24
N ILE A 7 -43.07 -55.53 -35.02
CA ILE A 7 -42.49 -55.80 -33.68
C ILE A 7 -42.61 -54.54 -32.80
N PRO A 8 -42.92 -54.69 -31.51
CA PRO A 8 -42.09 -54.00 -30.51
C PRO A 8 -41.40 -54.96 -29.53
N LEU A 9 -40.12 -54.66 -29.35
CA LEU A 9 -39.10 -55.25 -28.49
C LEU A 9 -39.53 -55.31 -27.02
N GLU A 10 -39.72 -56.52 -26.51
CA GLU A 10 -39.66 -56.81 -25.08
C GLU A 10 -38.19 -56.74 -24.60
N THR A 11 -38.07 -56.45 -23.30
CA THR A 11 -36.99 -56.87 -22.38
C THR A 11 -35.83 -55.90 -22.06
N LEU A 12 -35.66 -55.73 -20.73
CA LEU A 12 -34.53 -55.22 -19.94
C LEU A 12 -34.52 -53.69 -19.71
N LYS A 13 -35.09 -53.15 -18.63
CA LYS A 13 -34.76 -53.33 -17.20
C LYS A 13 -33.25 -53.23 -16.90
N GLU A 14 -32.88 -52.02 -16.49
CA GLU A 14 -32.01 -51.66 -15.34
C GLU A 14 -30.57 -52.19 -15.27
N GLU A 15 -29.69 -51.30 -14.80
CA GLU A 15 -28.27 -51.46 -14.48
C GLU A 15 -27.26 -51.59 -15.63
N SER A 16 -26.53 -50.49 -15.89
CA SER A 16 -25.08 -50.49 -15.69
C SER A 16 -24.55 -49.07 -15.76
N GLN A 17 -24.40 -48.46 -14.58
CA GLN A 17 -23.14 -47.87 -14.15
C GLN A 17 -22.15 -47.50 -15.28
N SER A 18 -22.15 -46.25 -15.71
CA SER A 18 -20.93 -45.61 -16.18
C SER A 18 -20.83 -44.24 -15.53
N ARG A 19 -19.95 -44.20 -14.54
CA ARG A 19 -19.53 -42.98 -13.85
C ARG A 19 -18.94 -41.98 -14.84
N HIS A 20 -18.96 -40.74 -14.38
CA HIS A 20 -18.13 -39.61 -14.80
C HIS A 20 -18.54 -38.87 -16.08
N VAL A 21 -19.38 -37.85 -15.88
CA VAL A 21 -19.15 -36.54 -16.50
C VAL A 21 -19.34 -35.46 -15.42
N LEU A 22 -18.37 -34.54 -15.38
CA LEU A 22 -18.10 -33.48 -14.40
C LEU A 22 -19.32 -32.63 -13.97
N PRO A 23 -19.25 -32.00 -12.79
CA PRO A 23 -20.41 -31.38 -12.17
C PRO A 23 -20.80 -30.10 -12.89
N ALA A 24 -22.11 -29.85 -12.91
CA ALA A 24 -22.79 -28.61 -13.20
C ALA A 24 -22.45 -27.47 -12.20
N ASN A 25 -21.17 -27.37 -11.79
CA ASN A 25 -20.62 -26.30 -10.96
C ASN A 25 -19.93 -25.22 -11.79
N PHE A 26 -19.76 -25.42 -13.10
CA PHE A 26 -19.17 -24.39 -13.98
C PHE A 26 -20.22 -23.41 -14.55
N GLU A 27 -21.51 -23.70 -14.35
CA GLU A 27 -22.63 -22.93 -14.94
C GLU A 27 -23.42 -22.10 -13.92
N VAL A 28 -22.80 -21.68 -12.80
CA VAL A 28 -23.36 -20.62 -11.93
C VAL A 28 -22.24 -19.76 -11.35
N ASN A 29 -21.42 -19.14 -12.21
CA ASN A 29 -20.61 -17.97 -11.82
C ASN A 29 -20.69 -16.82 -12.82
N SER A 30 -21.30 -17.05 -13.99
CA SER A 30 -21.38 -16.07 -15.09
C SER A 30 -22.51 -15.04 -14.94
N LEU A 31 -23.36 -15.15 -13.90
CA LEU A 31 -24.47 -14.23 -13.63
C LEU A 31 -24.28 -13.32 -12.41
N GLN A 32 -23.14 -13.40 -11.71
CA GLN A 32 -22.71 -12.29 -10.87
C GLN A 32 -21.81 -11.40 -11.72
N LYS A 33 -22.38 -10.36 -12.35
CA LYS A 33 -21.61 -9.20 -12.81
C LYS A 33 -21.08 -8.50 -11.56
N SER A 34 -20.03 -9.07 -10.98
CA SER A 34 -19.55 -8.70 -9.68
C SER A 34 -18.86 -7.35 -9.79
N ASN A 35 -19.18 -6.44 -8.87
CA ASN A 35 -18.47 -5.17 -8.71
C ASN A 35 -16.97 -5.36 -8.37
N TRP A 36 -16.43 -6.56 -8.47
CA TRP A 36 -15.03 -6.92 -8.29
C TRP A 36 -14.08 -6.05 -9.09
N GLY A 37 -14.41 -5.71 -10.34
CA GLY A 37 -13.60 -4.79 -11.13
C GLY A 37 -13.49 -3.41 -10.47
N PHE A 38 -14.60 -2.89 -9.96
CA PHE A 38 -14.63 -1.62 -9.24
C PHE A 38 -13.93 -1.71 -7.87
N LEU A 39 -14.09 -2.83 -7.15
CA LEU A 39 -13.43 -3.04 -5.86
C LEU A 39 -11.90 -3.16 -6.00
N LEU A 40 -11.41 -3.93 -6.98
CA LEU A 40 -9.97 -4.01 -7.26
C LEU A 40 -9.42 -2.64 -7.65
N THR A 41 -10.10 -1.94 -8.56
CA THR A 41 -9.66 -0.62 -9.02
C THR A 41 -9.67 0.39 -7.87
N GLY A 42 -10.70 0.35 -7.02
CA GLY A 42 -10.81 1.20 -5.83
C GLY A 42 -9.72 0.89 -4.80
N LEU A 43 -9.38 -0.38 -4.59
CA LEU A 43 -8.30 -0.77 -3.70
C LEU A 43 -6.94 -0.30 -4.23
N VAL A 44 -6.64 -0.57 -5.50
CA VAL A 44 -5.36 -0.17 -6.11
C VAL A 44 -5.23 1.36 -6.16
N GLY A 45 -6.25 2.05 -6.68
CA GLY A 45 -6.26 3.50 -6.77
C GLY A 45 -6.25 4.18 -5.40
N GLY A 46 -7.05 3.67 -4.46
CA GLY A 46 -7.08 4.16 -3.08
C GLY A 46 -5.74 3.99 -2.38
N THR A 47 -5.08 2.84 -2.55
CA THR A 47 -3.74 2.60 -1.99
C THR A 47 -2.71 3.56 -2.59
N LEU A 48 -2.73 3.77 -3.90
CA LEU A 48 -1.83 4.70 -4.58
C LEU A 48 -2.02 6.14 -4.07
N VAL A 49 -3.27 6.61 -3.97
CA VAL A 49 -3.59 7.95 -3.46
C VAL A 49 -3.16 8.10 -2.01
N ALA A 50 -3.41 7.10 -1.16
CA ALA A 50 -3.02 7.12 0.24
C ALA A 50 -1.49 7.20 0.40
N VAL A 51 -0.75 6.35 -0.32
CA VAL A 51 0.72 6.38 -0.30
C VAL A 51 1.24 7.73 -0.79
N TYR A 52 0.69 8.26 -1.89
CA TYR A 52 1.08 9.56 -2.42
C TYR A 52 0.82 10.69 -1.41
N ALA A 53 -0.36 10.72 -0.80
CA ALA A 53 -0.74 11.74 0.18
C ALA A 53 0.17 11.71 1.42
N VAL A 54 0.54 10.51 1.90
CA VAL A 54 1.43 10.34 3.05
C VAL A 54 2.87 10.70 2.69
N ALA A 55 3.37 10.32 1.51
CA ALA A 55 4.76 10.55 1.13
C ALA A 55 5.05 12.00 0.72
N THR A 56 4.08 12.68 0.09
CA THR A 56 4.22 14.06 -0.41
C THR A 56 4.80 15.03 0.62
N PRO A 57 4.31 15.14 1.88
CA PRO A 57 4.88 16.10 2.85
C PRO A 57 6.34 15.84 3.24
N PHE A 58 6.85 14.60 3.07
CA PHE A 58 8.25 14.27 3.36
C PHE A 58 9.17 14.50 2.16
N VAL A 59 8.67 14.30 0.94
CA VAL A 59 9.44 14.49 -0.30
C VAL A 59 9.44 15.96 -0.75
N THR A 60 8.32 16.66 -0.60
CA THR A 60 8.16 18.06 -1.05
C THR A 60 9.25 19.02 -0.53
N PRO A 61 9.70 18.95 0.74
CA PRO A 61 10.77 19.81 1.25
C PRO A 61 12.08 19.68 0.46
N ALA A 62 12.42 18.46 -0.01
CA ALA A 62 13.62 18.20 -0.80
C ALA A 62 13.51 18.70 -2.25
N LEU A 63 12.29 18.94 -2.75
CA LEU A 63 12.01 19.43 -4.10
C LEU A 63 11.84 20.97 -4.16
N ARG A 64 12.03 21.68 -3.05
CA ARG A 64 11.97 23.15 -3.05
C ARG A 64 13.19 23.70 -3.80
N LYS A 65 12.95 24.56 -4.81
CA LYS A 65 14.01 25.24 -5.59
C LYS A 65 15.02 26.01 -4.73
N VAL A 66 14.60 26.46 -3.55
CA VAL A 66 15.43 27.18 -2.61
C VAL A 66 15.69 26.26 -1.42
N CYS A 67 16.87 25.65 -1.40
CA CYS A 67 17.44 25.12 -0.16
C CYS A 67 17.87 26.31 0.70
N LEU A 68 17.64 26.25 2.01
CA LEU A 68 18.20 27.24 2.92
C LEU A 68 19.73 27.21 2.77
N PRO A 69 20.39 28.34 2.43
CA PRO A 69 21.83 28.37 2.26
C PRO A 69 22.52 28.10 3.61
N PHE A 70 23.63 27.38 3.57
CA PHE A 70 24.48 27.24 4.75
C PHE A 70 25.08 28.60 5.11
N VAL A 71 24.69 29.12 6.27
CA VAL A 71 25.26 30.32 6.86
C VAL A 71 25.79 29.92 8.25
N PRO A 72 27.11 29.95 8.47
CA PRO A 72 27.67 29.47 9.73
C PRO A 72 27.28 30.38 10.90
N ALA A 73 27.01 29.78 12.05
CA ALA A 73 26.85 30.51 13.29
C ALA A 73 28.17 31.21 13.68
N THR A 74 28.07 32.49 14.02
CA THR A 74 29.21 33.29 14.50
C THR A 74 29.62 32.88 15.92
N THR A 75 30.86 33.18 16.30
CA THR A 75 31.37 32.92 17.66
C THR A 75 30.52 33.59 18.74
N LYS A 76 30.03 34.81 18.48
CA LYS A 76 29.15 35.53 19.41
C LYS A 76 27.80 34.85 19.58
N GLN A 77 27.23 34.30 18.52
CA GLN A 77 25.99 33.53 18.60
C GLN A 77 26.19 32.24 19.41
N ILE A 78 27.29 31.53 19.18
CA ILE A 78 27.65 30.35 19.95
C ILE A 78 27.77 30.71 21.44
N GLU A 79 28.55 31.73 21.79
CA GLU A 79 28.71 32.22 23.17
C GLU A 79 27.37 32.55 23.84
N ASN A 80 26.46 33.21 23.13
CA ASN A 80 25.14 33.57 23.66
C ASN A 80 24.27 32.32 23.93
N VAL A 81 24.26 31.36 23.00
CA VAL A 81 23.53 30.09 23.18
C VAL A 81 24.10 29.32 24.38
N VAL A 82 25.42 29.19 24.45
CA VAL A 82 26.14 28.55 25.57
C VAL A 82 25.75 29.19 26.89
N LYS A 83 25.80 30.52 26.97
CA LYS A 83 25.48 31.27 28.18
C LYS A 83 24.03 31.03 28.62
N MET A 84 23.08 30.96 27.68
CA MET A 84 21.68 30.65 27.98
C MET A 84 21.51 29.22 28.49
N LEU A 85 22.27 28.27 27.97
CA LEU A 85 22.17 26.84 28.32
C LEU A 85 22.80 26.51 29.69
N ARG A 86 23.77 27.29 30.18
CA ARG A 86 24.42 27.04 31.49
C ARG A 86 23.46 26.91 32.67
N CYS A 87 22.30 27.55 32.62
CA CYS A 87 21.29 27.50 33.68
C CYS A 87 20.15 26.50 33.40
N ARG A 88 20.24 25.71 32.33
CA ARG A 88 19.24 24.74 31.90
C ARG A 88 19.85 23.33 31.96
N ARG A 89 19.05 22.34 32.33
CA ARG A 89 19.44 20.91 32.28
C ARG A 89 18.46 20.18 31.38
N GLY A 90 18.95 19.24 30.58
CA GLY A 90 18.11 18.45 29.67
C GLY A 90 18.76 18.21 28.31
N SER A 91 18.04 17.51 27.43
CA SER A 91 18.48 17.26 26.05
C SER A 91 18.32 18.51 25.19
N LEU A 92 19.29 18.77 24.31
CA LEU A 92 19.26 19.85 23.32
C LEU A 92 19.18 19.25 21.92
N VAL A 93 18.26 19.75 21.10
CA VAL A 93 18.17 19.42 19.68
C VAL A 93 18.37 20.69 18.87
N ASP A 94 19.34 20.68 17.96
CA ASP A 94 19.64 21.77 17.06
C ASP A 94 19.06 21.49 15.66
N ILE A 95 18.00 22.21 15.30
CA ILE A 95 17.26 22.00 14.05
C ILE A 95 17.94 22.81 12.94
N GLY A 96 18.50 22.11 11.95
CA GLY A 96 19.28 22.76 10.89
C GLY A 96 20.74 23.00 11.29
N SER A 97 21.33 22.07 12.05
CA SER A 97 22.65 22.21 12.67
C SER A 97 23.82 22.48 11.71
N GLY A 98 23.64 22.25 10.40
CA GLY A 98 24.68 22.50 9.39
C GLY A 98 25.94 21.69 9.67
N ASP A 99 27.00 22.34 10.13
CA ASP A 99 28.28 21.75 10.48
C ASP A 99 28.38 21.27 11.95
N GLY A 100 27.32 21.44 12.75
CA GLY A 100 27.21 20.85 14.08
C GLY A 100 27.88 21.64 15.21
N ARG A 101 28.32 22.88 14.95
CA ARG A 101 29.10 23.66 15.94
C ARG A 101 28.36 24.01 17.21
N ILE A 102 27.05 24.30 17.13
CA ILE A 102 26.22 24.59 18.32
C ILE A 102 26.10 23.34 19.18
N VAL A 103 25.81 22.19 18.57
CA VAL A 103 25.73 20.89 19.27
C VAL A 103 27.06 20.51 19.92
N SER A 104 28.17 20.64 19.21
CA SER A 104 29.50 20.32 19.75
C SER A 104 29.87 21.23 20.91
N SER A 105 29.58 22.53 20.79
CA SER A 105 29.80 23.48 21.88
C SER A 105 28.95 23.07 23.07
N ALA A 106 27.64 22.90 22.88
CA ALA A 106 26.67 22.61 23.94
C ALA A 106 26.97 21.36 24.79
N LYS A 107 27.61 20.34 24.21
CA LYS A 107 28.03 19.11 24.93
C LYS A 107 29.15 19.34 25.96
N THR A 108 29.83 20.47 25.89
CA THR A 108 30.99 20.77 26.75
C THR A 108 30.59 21.55 28.01
N PHE A 109 29.28 21.75 28.28
CA PHE A 109 28.76 22.52 29.43
C PHE A 109 27.88 21.68 30.35
#